data_AF-A0A9D3AX76-F1
#
_entry.id   AF-A0A9D3AX76-F1
#
_cell.length_a   1.000
_cell.length_b   1.000
_cell.length_c   1.000
_cell.angle_alpha   90.00
_cell.angle_beta   90.00
_cell.angle_gamma   90.00
#
_symmetry.space_group_name_H-M   'P 1'
#
loop_
_entity.id
_entity.type
_entity.pdbx_description
1 polymer ?
#
loop_
_entity_poly.entity_id
_entity_poly.type
_entity_poly.pdbx_seq_one_letter_code
_entity_poly.pdbx_strand_id
1 'polypeptide(L)'
;MYNQGFSFIELMVTIAVIAIIVSIVVPLYVDYVERATRQVCNVNCMQLERMYHVYLLMENKEHTVFIFNDFSQEHKGNICPANGEIKYEHGVVRCLLHSKDEVNGNEADEGDGSVPYL
;
A
#
# COMPACT_ATOMS: atom_id res chain seq x y z
N MET A 1 -48.87 -21.80 16.52
CA MET A 1 -47.95 -21.25 15.50
C MET A 1 -47.91 -19.75 15.69
N TYR A 2 -46.89 -19.22 16.37
CA TYR A 2 -46.76 -17.78 16.65
C TYR A 2 -45.69 -17.22 15.72
N ASN A 3 -46.11 -16.58 14.63
CA ASN A 3 -45.22 -15.80 13.80
C ASN A 3 -44.96 -14.48 14.53
N GLN A 4 -43.87 -14.41 15.29
CA GLN A 4 -43.35 -13.14 15.80
C GLN A 4 -42.83 -12.35 14.60
N GLY A 5 -43.66 -11.44 14.09
CA GLY A 5 -43.25 -10.46 13.10
C GLY A 5 -42.34 -9.43 13.74
N PHE A 6 -41.16 -9.22 13.14
CA PHE A 6 -40.22 -8.15 13.51
C PHE A 6 -40.97 -6.82 13.52
N SER A 7 -40.82 -6.03 14.60
CA SER A 7 -41.51 -4.74 14.69
C SER A 7 -40.77 -3.67 13.90
N PHE A 8 -41.50 -2.72 13.29
CA PHE A 8 -40.87 -1.61 12.57
C PHE A 8 -39.94 -0.77 13.48
N ILE A 9 -40.26 -0.63 14.76
CA ILE A 9 -39.40 0.06 15.73
C ILE A 9 -38.09 -0.70 15.98
N GLU A 10 -38.12 -2.03 15.98
CA GLU A 10 -36.94 -2.87 16.16
C GLU A 10 -35.96 -2.70 14.98
N LEU A 11 -36.51 -2.62 13.76
CA LEU A 11 -35.71 -2.30 12.58
C LEU A 11 -35.11 -0.88 12.65
N MET A 12 -35.87 0.11 13.11
CA MET A 12 -35.38 1.48 13.26
C MET A 12 -34.22 1.59 14.26
N VAL A 13 -34.32 0.90 15.39
CA VAL A 13 -33.25 0.90 16.40
C VAL A 13 -32.01 0.18 15.87
N THR A 14 -32.16 -0.96 15.18
CA THR A 14 -31.01 -1.68 14.62
C THR A 14 -30.26 -0.89 13.55
N ILE A 15 -30.97 -0.24 12.61
CA ILE A 15 -30.29 0.61 11.61
C ILE A 15 -29.59 1.82 12.26
N ALA A 16 -30.16 2.38 13.34
CA ALA A 16 -29.54 3.49 14.05
C ALA A 16 -28.21 3.06 14.69
N VAL A 17 -28.18 1.88 15.33
CA VAL A 17 -26.95 1.32 15.91
C VAL A 17 -25.92 1.00 14.82
N ILE A 18 -26.34 0.39 13.71
CA ILE A 18 -25.44 0.09 12.58
C ILE A 18 -24.84 1.38 12.00
N ALA A 19 -25.63 2.43 11.84
CA ALA A 19 -25.15 3.72 11.31
C ALA A 19 -24.04 4.32 12.20
N ILE A 20 -24.21 4.26 13.53
CA ILE A 20 -23.20 4.70 14.48
C ILE A 20 -21.91 3.87 14.34
N ILE A 21 -22.01 2.55 14.27
CA ILE A 21 -20.84 1.67 14.13
C ILE A 21 -20.11 1.92 12.81
N VAL A 22 -20.84 1.96 11.68
CA VAL A 22 -20.28 2.13 10.34
C VAL A 22 -19.51 3.44 10.23
N SER A 23 -19.98 4.52 10.88
CA SER A 23 -19.28 5.81 10.87
C SER A 23 -17.87 5.76 11.47
N ILE A 24 -17.60 4.80 12.35
CA ILE A 24 -16.29 4.60 12.98
C ILE A 24 -15.49 3.53 12.22
N VAL A 25 -16.13 2.44 11.82
CA VAL A 25 -15.45 1.29 11.19
C VAL A 25 -14.90 1.63 9.81
N VAL A 26 -15.64 2.40 9.00
CA VAL A 26 -15.23 2.74 7.63
C VAL A 26 -13.89 3.49 7.59
N PRO A 27 -13.69 4.62 8.30
CA PRO A 27 -12.41 5.33 8.25
C PRO A 27 -11.26 4.49 8.79
N LEU A 28 -11.48 3.68 9.83
CA LEU A 28 -10.46 2.77 10.39
C LEU A 28 -10.04 1.71 9.38
N TYR A 29 -11.00 1.11 8.68
CA TYR A 29 -10.71 0.09 7.68
C TYR A 29 -9.93 0.67 6.49
N VAL A 30 -10.30 1.86 6.01
CA VAL A 30 -9.59 2.55 4.92
C VAL A 30 -8.13 2.84 5.31
N ASP A 31 -7.90 3.39 6.51
CA ASP A 31 -6.55 3.65 7.01
C ASP A 31 -5.71 2.36 7.12
N TYR A 32 -6.30 1.28 7.63
CA TYR A 32 -5.61 0.00 7.73
C TYR A 32 -5.18 -0.55 6.36
N VAL A 33 -6.09 -0.52 5.37
CA VAL A 33 -5.80 -0.97 4.01
C VAL A 33 -4.73 -0.09 3.36
N GLU A 34 -4.77 1.22 3.58
CA GLU A 34 -3.79 2.17 3.05
C GLU A 34 -2.38 1.87 3.60
N ARG A 35 -2.26 1.67 4.92
CA ARG A 35 -0.97 1.32 5.55
C ARG A 35 -0.40 0.01 5.02
N ALA A 36 -1.24 -1.02 4.92
CA ALA A 36 -0.82 -2.31 4.37
C ALA A 36 -0.38 -2.17 2.89
N THR A 37 -1.13 -1.40 2.10
CA THR A 37 -0.81 -1.12 0.70
C THR A 37 0.52 -0.40 0.55
N ARG A 38 0.77 0.60 1.39
CA ARG A 38 2.03 1.34 1.45
C ARG A 38 3.21 0.43 1.81
N GLN A 39 3.04 -0.43 2.83
CA GLN A 39 4.09 -1.35 3.27
C GLN A 39 4.44 -2.36 2.17
N VAL A 40 3.43 -2.98 1.54
CA VAL A 40 3.66 -3.90 0.41
C VAL A 40 4.36 -3.20 -0.73
N CYS A 41 3.92 -1.99 -1.08
CA CYS A 41 4.55 -1.20 -2.13
C CYS A 41 6.04 -0.92 -1.83
N ASN A 42 6.35 -0.54 -0.58
CA ASN A 42 7.73 -0.27 -0.16
C ASN A 42 8.63 -1.50 -0.29
N VAL A 43 8.18 -2.65 0.22
CA VAL A 43 8.92 -3.92 0.12
C VAL A 43 9.14 -4.32 -1.34
N ASN A 44 8.11 -4.20 -2.17
CA ASN A 44 8.21 -4.50 -3.60
C ASN A 44 9.19 -3.55 -4.32
N CYS A 45 9.19 -2.26 -3.98
CA CYS A 45 10.15 -1.29 -4.54
C CYS A 45 11.59 -1.66 -4.15
N MET A 46 11.84 -2.00 -2.88
CA MET A 46 13.16 -2.44 -2.41
C MET A 46 13.64 -3.72 -3.10
N GLN A 47 12.73 -4.67 -3.32
CA GLN A 47 13.04 -5.90 -4.04
C GLN A 47 13.38 -5.62 -5.51
N LEU A 48 12.59 -4.79 -6.18
CA LEU A 48 12.83 -4.39 -7.56
C LEU A 48 14.15 -3.64 -7.71
N GLU A 49 14.46 -2.75 -6.77
CA GLU A 49 15.73 -2.02 -6.70
C GLU A 49 16.92 -2.97 -6.67
N ARG A 50 16.91 -3.94 -5.75
CA ARG A 50 17.98 -4.93 -5.65
C ARG A 50 18.14 -5.71 -6.94
N MET A 51 17.03 -6.16 -7.53
CA MET A 51 17.05 -6.91 -8.78
C MET A 51 17.62 -6.09 -9.93
N TYR A 52 17.24 -4.80 -9.99
CA TYR A 52 17.72 -3.89 -11.01
C TYR A 52 19.22 -3.57 -10.87
N HIS A 53 19.72 -3.35 -9.65
CA HIS A 53 21.15 -3.15 -9.40
C HIS A 53 21.97 -4.39 -9.81
N VAL A 54 21.48 -5.59 -9.47
CA VAL A 54 22.12 -6.84 -9.90
C VAL A 54 22.14 -6.95 -11.43
N TYR A 55 21.05 -6.60 -12.10
CA TYR A 55 20.95 -6.57 -13.56
C TYR A 55 21.98 -5.62 -14.19
N LEU A 56 22.10 -4.39 -13.68
CA LEU A 56 23.09 -3.41 -14.17
C LEU A 56 24.53 -3.92 -14.04
N LEU A 57 24.85 -4.56 -12.90
CA LEU A 57 26.17 -5.13 -12.65
C LEU A 57 26.46 -6.34 -13.56
N MET A 58 25.49 -7.25 -13.73
CA MET A 58 25.67 -8.45 -14.54
C MET A 58 25.82 -8.14 -16.03
N GLU A 59 25.05 -7.17 -16.54
CA GLU A 59 25.12 -6.77 -17.94
C GLU A 59 26.15 -5.67 -18.22
N ASN A 60 26.84 -5.19 -17.18
CA ASN A 60 27.79 -4.08 -17.24
C ASN A 60 27.19 -2.84 -17.93
N LYS A 61 25.95 -2.51 -17.57
CA LYS A 61 25.20 -1.36 -18.08
C LYS A 61 25.12 -0.26 -17.03
N GLU A 62 25.15 1.00 -17.47
CA GLU A 62 24.79 2.13 -16.62
C GLU A 62 23.28 2.36 -16.64
N HIS A 63 22.76 2.92 -15.55
CA HIS A 63 21.35 3.27 -15.47
C HIS A 63 20.97 4.32 -16.53
N THR A 64 19.87 4.07 -17.24
CA THR A 64 19.13 5.09 -17.97
C THR A 64 17.64 4.88 -17.77
N VAL A 65 16.84 5.92 -17.95
CA VAL A 65 15.37 5.85 -17.87
C VAL A 65 14.81 4.78 -18.80
N PHE A 66 15.38 4.64 -20.00
CA PHE A 66 14.96 3.64 -20.97
C PHE A 66 15.24 2.21 -20.47
N ILE A 67 16.45 1.95 -19.95
CA ILE A 67 16.84 0.63 -19.43
C ILE A 67 15.97 0.25 -18.22
N PHE A 68 15.70 1.19 -17.32
CA PHE A 68 14.82 0.92 -16.18
C PHE A 68 13.38 0.63 -16.61
N ASN A 69 12.85 1.40 -17.55
CA ASN A 69 11.50 1.16 -18.05
C ASN A 69 11.40 -0.21 -18.74
N ASP A 70 12.38 -0.58 -19.57
CA ASP A 70 12.43 -1.89 -20.22
C ASP A 70 12.48 -3.03 -19.18
N PHE A 71 13.39 -2.93 -18.22
CA PHE A 71 13.51 -3.88 -17.11
C PHE A 71 12.21 -4.00 -16.30
N SER A 72 11.56 -2.87 -15.98
CA SER A 72 10.29 -2.86 -15.24
C SER A 72 9.13 -3.45 -16.05
N GLN A 73 9.18 -3.35 -17.39
CA GLN A 73 8.15 -3.93 -18.27
C GLN A 73 8.31 -5.45 -18.40
N GLU A 74 9.54 -5.95 -18.37
CA GLU A 74 9.84 -7.38 -18.36
C GLU A 74 9.45 -8.02 -17.01
N HIS A 75 9.70 -7.31 -15.91
CA HIS A 75 9.39 -7.74 -14.55
C HIS A 75 8.02 -7.23 -14.06
N LYS A 76 7.03 -7.16 -14.97
CA LYS A 76 5.66 -6.71 -14.66
C LYS A 76 5.03 -7.54 -13.55
N GLY A 77 5.21 -7.08 -12.32
CA GLY A 77 4.47 -7.49 -11.14
C GLY A 77 3.56 -6.36 -10.66
N ASN A 78 2.57 -6.70 -9.83
CA ASN A 78 1.86 -5.69 -9.04
C ASN A 78 2.83 -5.15 -7.96
N ILE A 79 3.69 -4.21 -8.36
CA ILE A 79 4.67 -3.58 -7.46
C ILE A 79 3.93 -2.69 -6.46
N CYS A 80 2.97 -1.90 -6.94
CA CYS A 80 2.12 -1.05 -6.10
C CYS A 80 0.66 -1.53 -6.18
N PRO A 81 0.07 -2.02 -5.07
CA PRO A 81 -1.33 -2.46 -5.06
C PRO A 81 -2.33 -1.35 -5.37
N ALA A 82 -1.97 -0.09 -5.08
CA ALA A 82 -2.73 1.11 -5.45
C ALA A 82 -2.40 1.62 -6.87
N ASN A 83 -1.67 0.84 -7.66
CA ASN A 83 -1.34 1.12 -9.06
C ASN A 83 -0.56 2.44 -9.26
N GLY A 84 0.28 2.79 -8.29
CA GLY A 84 1.14 3.96 -8.33
C GLY A 84 2.32 3.79 -9.30
N GLU A 85 2.74 4.90 -9.91
CA GLU A 85 3.87 4.94 -10.83
C GLU A 85 5.20 4.68 -10.10
N ILE A 86 6.07 3.87 -10.70
CA ILE A 86 7.37 3.49 -10.16
C ILE A 86 8.46 4.21 -10.95
N LYS A 87 9.37 4.90 -10.25
CA LYS A 87 10.52 5.59 -10.82
C LYS A 87 11.82 5.16 -10.17
N TYR A 88 12.90 5.25 -10.92
CA TYR A 88 14.26 5.10 -10.41
C TYR A 88 14.94 6.46 -10.42
N GLU A 89 15.33 6.95 -9.25
CA GLU A 89 16.01 8.23 -9.09
C GLU A 89 17.06 8.15 -8.00
N HIS A 90 18.25 8.71 -8.27
CA HIS A 90 19.35 8.77 -7.29
C HIS A 90 19.79 7.41 -6.74
N GLY A 91 19.73 6.35 -7.55
CA GLY A 91 20.16 5.02 -7.14
C GLY A 91 19.10 4.18 -6.44
N VAL A 92 17.88 4.70 -6.25
CA VAL A 92 16.80 4.00 -5.55
C VAL A 92 15.51 3.95 -6.36
N VAL A 93 14.73 2.89 -6.16
CA VAL A 93 13.39 2.74 -6.75
C VAL A 93 12.36 3.33 -5.79
N ARG A 94 11.52 4.25 -6.28
CA ARG A 94 10.44 4.86 -5.51
C ARG A 94 9.10 4.73 -6.22
N CYS A 95 8.05 4.55 -5.44
CA CYS A 95 6.68 4.74 -5.92
C CYS A 95 6.26 6.19 -5.70
N LEU A 96 5.79 6.88 -6.74
CA LEU A 96 5.37 8.29 -6.64
C LEU A 96 4.12 8.49 -5.78
N LEU A 97 3.29 7.46 -5.63
CA LEU A 97 2.09 7.52 -4.80
C LEU A 97 2.41 7.45 -3.30
N HIS A 98 3.45 6.68 -2.93
CA HIS A 98 3.80 6.41 -1.53
C HIS A 98 5.15 7.02 -1.10
N SER A 99 5.81 7.72 -2.02
CA SER A 99 7.02 8.53 -1.78
C SER A 99 6.71 9.54 -0.69
N LYS A 100 7.33 9.37 0.48
CA LYS A 100 7.24 10.35 1.56
C LYS A 100 8.04 11.55 1.06
N ASP A 101 7.38 12.58 0.55
CA ASP A 101 8.03 13.87 0.33
C ASP A 101 8.56 14.32 1.70
N GLU A 102 9.88 14.40 1.88
CA GLU A 102 10.52 14.84 3.13
C GLU A 102 10.36 16.35 3.36
N VAL A 103 9.15 16.89 3.19
CA VAL A 103 8.87 18.30 3.49
C VAL A 103 7.71 18.38 4.47
N ASN A 104 8.11 18.64 5.72
CA ASN A 104 7.34 18.96 6.92
C ASN A 104 6.91 17.79 7.82
N GLY A 105 7.83 17.44 8.71
CA GLY A 105 7.66 17.62 10.16
C GLY A 105 6.36 17.12 10.80
N ASN A 106 6.54 16.09 11.64
CA ASN A 106 5.69 15.72 12.78
C ASN A 106 4.55 14.74 12.49
N GLU A 107 4.88 13.51 12.10
CA GLU A 107 4.08 12.36 12.50
C GLU A 107 5.02 11.27 13.02
N ALA A 108 4.88 10.98 14.31
CA ALA A 108 5.53 9.88 14.97
C ALA A 108 5.13 8.59 14.25
N ASP A 109 6.05 8.03 13.48
CA ASP A 109 5.93 6.72 12.85
C ASP A 109 6.23 5.66 13.94
N GLU A 110 5.28 5.50 14.86
CA GLU A 110 5.20 4.29 15.68
C GLU A 110 4.71 3.15 14.78
N GLY A 111 5.63 2.25 14.42
CA GLY A 111 5.24 1.00 13.78
C GLY A 111 6.30 0.35 12.90
N ASP A 112 7.55 0.27 13.36
CA ASP A 112 8.45 -0.77 12.87
C ASP A 112 7.91 -2.15 13.33
N GLY A 113 6.94 -2.66 12.58
CA GLY A 113 6.42 -4.00 12.69
C GLY A 113 7.20 -4.99 11.84
N SER A 114 8.52 -4.84 11.72
CA SER A 114 9.36 -5.90 11.17
C SER A 114 9.41 -7.07 12.16
N VAL A 115 8.38 -7.92 12.11
CA VAL A 115 8.44 -9.25 12.71
C VAL A 115 9.39 -10.08 11.84
N PRO A 116 10.55 -10.52 12.35
CA PRO A 116 11.47 -11.36 11.59
C PRO A 116 10.82 -12.74 11.42
N TYR A 117 10.68 -13.18 10.16
CA TYR A 117 10.34 -14.58 9.88
C TYR A 117 11.57 -15.44 10.20
N LEU A 118 11.40 -16.38 11.14
CA LEU A 118 12.34 -17.45 11.49
C LEU A 118 12.53 -18.44 10.34
#